data_AF-A0A7Y3DQK0-F1
#
_entry.id   AF-A0A7Y3DQK0-F1
#
_cell.length_a   1.000
_cell.length_b   1.000
_cell.length_c   1.000
_cell.angle_alpha   90.00
_cell.angle_beta   90.00
_cell.angle_gamma   90.00
#
_symmetry.space_group_name_H-M   'P 1'
#
loop_
_entity.id
_entity.type
_entity.pdbx_description
1 polymer ?
#
loop_
_entity_poly.entity_id
_entity_poly.type
_entity_poly.pdbx_seq_one_letter_code
_entity_poly.pdbx_strand_id
1 'polypeptide(L)'
;MKKLCNLYIQRAGLVGFFHCAIPSFFWFAGILLFVPFREVYLLRLGLCLAVGCPVGAYLNRYSVDMWLAKHHSDSGPARIIDGTLNGAAVGIGTAFLPALTALISSNHLEMAKTFVIVSYVASSFLGGIIGTLFATVGRKYE
;
A
#
# COMPACT_ATOMS: atom_id res chain seq x y z
N MET A 1 19.56 8.07 -11.71
CA MET A 1 18.94 7.43 -10.52
C MET A 1 18.75 8.40 -9.35
N LYS A 2 19.76 9.14 -8.90
CA LYS A 2 19.61 10.11 -7.79
C LYS A 2 18.44 11.11 -7.94
N LYS A 3 18.27 11.72 -9.13
CA LYS A 3 17.10 12.58 -9.44
C LYS A 3 15.74 11.88 -9.26
N LEU A 4 15.65 10.58 -9.58
CA LEU A 4 14.42 9.79 -9.41
C LEU A 4 14.16 9.46 -7.94
N CYS A 5 15.21 9.14 -7.17
CA CYS A 5 15.12 8.97 -5.72
C CYS A 5 14.64 10.26 -5.05
N ASN A 6 15.22 11.41 -5.40
CA ASN A 6 14.81 12.70 -4.85
C ASN A 6 13.36 13.03 -5.20
N LEU A 7 12.93 12.75 -6.44
CA LEU A 7 11.55 12.93 -6.86
C LEU A 7 10.59 12.02 -6.07
N TYR A 8 10.98 10.76 -5.88
CA TYR A 8 10.22 9.81 -5.07
C TYR A 8 10.10 10.29 -3.62
N ILE A 9 11.20 10.71 -2.99
CA ILE A 9 11.20 11.23 -1.62
C ILE A 9 10.29 12.46 -1.52
N GLN A 10 10.43 13.42 -2.43
CA GLN A 10 9.61 14.64 -2.44
C GLN A 10 8.12 14.35 -2.66
N ARG A 11 7.78 13.31 -3.43
CA ARG A 11 6.41 12.97 -3.82
C ARG A 11 5.90 11.66 -3.21
N ALA A 12 6.51 11.17 -2.14
CA ALA A 12 6.20 9.85 -1.56
C ALA A 12 4.70 9.70 -1.24
N GLY A 13 4.06 10.75 -0.73
CA GLY A 13 2.62 10.74 -0.49
C GLY A 13 1.78 10.55 -1.76
N LEU A 14 2.12 11.25 -2.87
CA LEU A 14 1.42 11.08 -4.14
C LEU A 14 1.63 9.69 -4.72
N VAL A 15 2.84 9.14 -4.60
CA VAL A 15 3.11 7.77 -5.05
C VAL A 15 2.26 6.77 -4.28
N GLY A 16 2.16 6.92 -2.95
CA GLY A 16 1.27 6.11 -2.12
C GLY A 16 -0.21 6.26 -2.50
N PHE A 17 -0.66 7.48 -2.79
CA PHE A 17 -2.02 7.74 -3.27
C PHE A 17 -2.32 7.00 -4.58
N PHE A 18 -1.47 7.17 -5.60
CA PHE A 18 -1.67 6.57 -6.92
C PHE A 18 -1.50 5.04 -6.91
N HIS A 19 -0.63 4.51 -6.06
CA HIS A 19 -0.50 3.07 -5.85
C HIS A 19 -1.80 2.44 -5.31
N CYS A 20 -2.67 3.22 -4.64
CA CYS A 20 -3.99 2.77 -4.24
C CYS A 20 -5.06 3.09 -5.30
N ALA A 21 -5.07 4.32 -5.83
CA ALA A 21 -6.12 4.79 -6.73
C ALA A 21 -6.14 4.02 -8.07
N ILE A 22 -4.97 3.79 -8.68
CA ILE A 22 -4.88 3.18 -10.02
C ILE A 22 -5.42 1.73 -10.00
N PRO A 23 -4.94 0.82 -9.14
CA PRO A 23 -5.51 -0.53 -9.06
C PRO A 23 -7.00 -0.53 -8.75
N SER A 24 -7.47 0.38 -7.89
CA SER A 24 -8.89 0.49 -7.56
C SER A 24 -9.74 0.88 -8.77
N PHE A 25 -9.32 1.88 -9.55
CA PHE A 25 -10.03 2.23 -10.78
C PHE A 25 -10.10 1.05 -11.76
N PHE A 26 -8.99 0.34 -11.97
CA PHE A 26 -8.98 -0.83 -12.85
C PHE A 26 -9.88 -1.96 -12.33
N TRP A 27 -9.83 -2.24 -11.03
CA TRP A 27 -10.66 -3.26 -10.40
C TRP A 27 -12.15 -2.95 -10.51
N PHE A 28 -12.56 -1.73 -10.13
CA PHE A 28 -13.96 -1.33 -10.19
C PHE A 28 -14.45 -1.17 -11.64
N ALA A 29 -13.62 -0.69 -12.57
CA ALA A 29 -13.94 -0.71 -13.99
C ALA A 29 -14.16 -2.14 -14.51
N GLY A 30 -13.32 -3.09 -14.11
CA GLY A 30 -13.50 -4.51 -14.42
C GLY A 30 -14.83 -5.06 -13.89
N ILE A 31 -15.15 -4.81 -12.61
CA ILE A 31 -16.43 -5.23 -12.04
C ILE A 31 -17.61 -4.64 -12.82
N LEU A 32 -17.57 -3.36 -13.17
CA LEU A 32 -18.66 -2.71 -13.91
C LEU A 32 -18.86 -3.28 -15.33
N LEU A 33 -17.81 -3.81 -15.95
CA LEU A 33 -17.88 -4.42 -17.29
C LEU A 33 -18.41 -5.87 -17.26
N PHE A 34 -18.14 -6.62 -16.18
CA PHE A 34 -18.41 -8.07 -16.13
C PHE A 34 -19.50 -8.49 -15.14
N VAL A 35 -19.93 -7.62 -14.23
CA VAL A 35 -20.88 -7.94 -13.15
C VAL A 35 -22.07 -6.97 -13.19
N PRO A 36 -23.32 -7.44 -12.96
CA PRO A 36 -24.48 -6.57 -12.88
C PRO A 36 -24.28 -5.44 -11.87
N PHE A 37 -24.59 -4.22 -12.31
CA PHE A 37 -24.37 -3.01 -11.52
C PHE A 37 -25.08 -3.06 -10.16
N ARG A 38 -24.34 -2.65 -9.11
CA ARG A 38 -24.87 -2.42 -7.76
C ARG A 38 -24.29 -1.13 -7.21
N GLU A 39 -25.12 -0.30 -6.59
CA GLU A 39 -24.72 0.98 -5.98
C GLU A 39 -23.59 0.84 -4.95
N VAL A 40 -23.56 -0.30 -4.26
CA VAL A 40 -22.51 -0.65 -3.29
C VAL A 40 -21.10 -0.62 -3.92
N TYR A 41 -20.96 -0.84 -5.23
CA TYR A 41 -19.66 -0.75 -5.91
C TYR A 41 -19.15 0.69 -5.97
N LEU A 42 -20.02 1.67 -6.23
CA LEU A 42 -19.66 3.08 -6.20
C LEU A 42 -19.31 3.54 -4.78
N LEU A 43 -20.05 3.07 -3.77
CA LEU A 43 -19.74 3.35 -2.37
C LEU A 43 -18.35 2.83 -1.98
N ARG A 44 -18.01 1.59 -2.38
CA ARG A 44 -16.69 1.01 -2.10
C ARG A 44 -15.57 1.71 -2.85
N LEU A 45 -15.77 2.10 -4.10
CA LEU A 45 -14.82 2.93 -4.84
C LEU A 45 -14.62 4.27 -4.14
N GLY A 46 -15.71 4.94 -3.75
CA GLY A 46 -15.69 6.20 -3.01
C GLY A 46 -14.91 6.09 -1.69
N LEU A 47 -15.17 5.06 -0.89
CA LEU A 47 -14.42 4.78 0.34
C LEU A 47 -12.94 4.48 0.08
N CYS A 48 -12.64 3.74 -0.99
CA CYS A 48 -11.27 3.45 -1.37
C CYS A 48 -10.51 4.74 -1.75
N LEU A 49 -11.14 5.65 -2.49
CA LEU A 49 -10.54 6.91 -2.89
C LEU A 49 -10.45 7.92 -1.73
N ALA A 50 -11.49 8.01 -0.90
CA ALA A 50 -11.59 9.01 0.17
C ALA A 50 -10.87 8.61 1.46
N VAL A 51 -10.71 7.31 1.73
CA VAL A 51 -10.05 6.80 2.94
C VAL A 51 -8.80 6.01 2.58
N GLY A 52 -8.91 5.05 1.65
CA GLY A 52 -7.80 4.16 1.28
C GLY A 52 -6.62 4.87 0.68
N CYS A 53 -6.85 5.72 -0.32
CA CYS A 53 -5.78 6.45 -0.99
C CYS A 53 -5.07 7.44 -0.06
N PRO A 54 -5.76 8.23 0.79
CA PRO A 54 -5.12 9.04 1.82
C PRO A 54 -4.33 8.24 2.86
N VAL A 55 -4.87 7.10 3.32
CA VAL A 55 -4.13 6.21 4.24
C VAL A 55 -2.88 5.66 3.55
N GLY A 56 -2.98 5.21 2.31
CA GLY A 56 -1.83 4.75 1.51
C GLY A 56 -0.79 5.85 1.29
N ALA A 57 -1.23 7.09 1.02
CA ALA A 57 -0.36 8.26 0.91
C ALA A 57 0.40 8.53 2.22
N TYR A 58 -0.32 8.54 3.34
CA TYR A 58 0.26 8.76 4.66
C TYR A 58 1.25 7.66 5.03
N LEU A 59 0.87 6.38 4.89
CA LEU A 59 1.72 5.24 5.22
C LEU A 59 2.98 5.19 4.37
N ASN A 60 2.89 5.50 3.08
CA ASN A 60 4.07 5.53 2.22
C ASN A 60 5.01 6.67 2.60
N ARG A 61 4.46 7.87 2.89
CA ARG A 61 5.28 9.01 3.35
C ARG A 61 5.96 8.71 4.67
N TYR A 62 5.21 8.18 5.64
CA TYR A 62 5.72 7.77 6.96
C TYR A 62 6.85 6.74 6.83
N SER A 63 6.67 5.72 5.98
CA SER A 63 7.68 4.69 5.72
C SER A 63 8.99 5.25 5.18
N VAL A 64 8.91 6.18 4.22
CA VAL A 64 10.08 6.87 3.64
C VAL A 64 10.76 7.75 4.68
N ASP A 65 10.00 8.56 5.41
CA ASP A 65 10.54 9.47 6.43
C ASP A 65 11.24 8.67 7.55
N MET A 66 10.66 7.55 7.99
CA MET A 66 11.27 6.67 9.00
C MET A 66 12.55 6.00 8.49
N TRP A 67 12.56 5.56 7.22
CA TRP A 67 13.75 4.97 6.61
C TRP A 67 14.89 6.00 6.50
N LEU A 68 14.59 7.23 6.06
CA LEU A 68 15.57 8.32 5.96
C LEU A 68 16.09 8.76 7.34
N ALA A 69 15.21 8.87 8.33
CA ALA A 69 15.60 9.21 9.69
C ALA A 69 16.60 8.19 10.27
N LYS A 70 16.37 6.89 10.02
CA LYS A 70 17.35 5.86 10.38
C LYS A 70 18.61 5.93 9.51
N HIS A 71 18.48 6.23 8.22
CA HIS A 71 19.62 6.27 7.31
C HIS A 71 20.62 7.37 7.65
N HIS A 72 20.14 8.49 8.17
CA HIS A 72 20.96 9.63 8.59
C HIS A 72 21.31 9.64 10.08
N SER A 73 20.95 8.60 10.85
CA SER A 73 21.25 8.56 12.28
C SER A 73 22.69 8.14 12.57
N ASP A 74 23.20 8.54 13.73
CA ASP A 74 24.52 8.14 14.22
C ASP A 74 24.63 6.62 14.49
N SER A 75 23.49 5.92 14.49
CA SER A 75 23.40 4.46 14.66
C SER A 75 23.80 3.68 13.40
N GLY A 76 24.05 4.38 12.29
CA GLY A 76 24.48 3.83 11.01
C GLY A 76 23.35 3.72 9.98
N PRO A 77 23.70 3.55 8.70
CA PRO A 77 22.75 3.63 7.59
C PRO A 77 21.68 2.55 7.67
N ALA A 78 20.45 2.91 7.29
CA ALA A 78 19.31 2.01 7.23
C ALA A 78 19.64 0.81 6.33
N ARG A 79 19.30 -0.38 6.83
CA ARG A 79 19.56 -1.66 6.17
C ARG A 79 18.43 -1.98 5.19
N ILE A 80 18.69 -2.93 4.30
CA ILE A 80 17.67 -3.43 3.36
C ILE A 80 16.49 -4.02 4.13
N ILE A 81 16.76 -4.74 5.22
CA ILE A 81 15.72 -5.34 6.07
C ILE A 81 14.78 -4.30 6.70
N ASP A 82 15.27 -3.08 6.97
CA ASP A 82 14.42 -1.99 7.46
C ASP A 82 13.42 -1.57 6.39
N GLY A 83 13.86 -1.53 5.13
CA GLY A 83 12.98 -1.33 3.98
C GLY A 83 11.96 -2.45 3.81
N THR A 84 12.38 -3.71 3.96
CA THR A 84 11.50 -4.88 3.88
C THR A 84 10.40 -4.82 4.95
N LEU A 85 10.77 -4.55 6.21
CA LEU A 85 9.82 -4.49 7.32
C LEU A 85 8.87 -3.30 7.19
N ASN A 86 9.38 -2.12 6.81
CA ASN A 86 8.55 -0.94 6.57
C ASN A 86 7.57 -1.19 5.42
N GLY A 87 8.06 -1.76 4.32
CA GLY A 87 7.25 -2.12 3.17
C GLY A 87 6.15 -3.13 3.53
N ALA A 88 6.47 -4.15 4.31
CA ALA A 88 5.48 -5.12 4.77
C ALA A 88 4.41 -4.47 5.66
N ALA A 89 4.81 -3.60 6.60
CA ALA A 89 3.89 -2.88 7.46
C ALA A 89 2.95 -1.95 6.68
N VAL A 90 3.46 -1.25 5.66
CA VAL A 90 2.63 -0.45 4.73
C VAL A 90 1.67 -1.35 3.93
N GLY A 91 2.15 -2.52 3.49
CA GLY A 91 1.34 -3.53 2.81
C GLY A 91 0.13 -3.98 3.66
N ILE A 92 0.34 -4.24 4.95
CA ILE A 92 -0.75 -4.54 5.89
C ILE A 92 -1.74 -3.38 5.99
N GLY A 93 -1.24 -2.15 6.21
CA GLY A 93 -2.11 -0.98 6.38
C GLY A 93 -2.96 -0.65 5.15
N THR A 94 -2.42 -0.90 3.95
CA THR A 94 -3.16 -0.71 2.69
C THR A 94 -4.19 -1.80 2.41
N ALA A 95 -4.01 -3.01 2.95
CA ALA A 95 -4.95 -4.12 2.84
C ALA A 95 -6.20 -4.00 3.75
N PHE A 96 -6.20 -3.03 4.68
CA PHE A 96 -7.25 -2.87 5.69
C PHE A 96 -8.65 -2.64 5.10
N LEU A 97 -8.78 -1.76 4.11
CA LEU A 97 -10.06 -1.45 3.48
C LEU A 97 -10.64 -2.62 2.67
N PRO A 98 -9.86 -3.29 1.80
CA PRO A 98 -10.30 -4.54 1.16
C PRO A 98 -10.79 -5.58 2.17
N ALA A 99 -10.05 -5.79 3.27
CA ALA A 99 -10.45 -6.73 4.31
C ALA A 99 -11.75 -6.35 5.03
N LEU A 100 -11.91 -5.08 5.42
CA LEU A 100 -13.14 -4.57 6.01
C LEU A 100 -14.34 -4.71 5.08
N THR A 101 -14.18 -4.35 3.79
CA THR A 101 -15.27 -4.47 2.83
C THR A 101 -15.67 -5.93 2.57
N ALA A 102 -14.73 -6.87 2.61
CA ALA A 102 -15.02 -8.30 2.50
C ALA A 102 -15.82 -8.81 3.71
N LEU A 103 -15.44 -8.40 4.93
CA LEU A 103 -16.15 -8.77 6.16
C LEU A 103 -17.57 -8.22 6.21
N ILE A 104 -17.79 -6.96 5.78
CA ILE A 104 -19.11 -6.32 5.79
C ILE A 104 -20.05 -6.93 4.72
N SER A 105 -19.50 -7.47 3.63
CA SER A 105 -20.26 -7.92 2.46
C SER A 105 -20.70 -9.37 2.48
N SER A 106 -20.11 -10.22 3.33
CA SER A 106 -20.27 -11.67 3.20
C SER A 106 -21.34 -12.21 4.14
N ASN A 107 -22.30 -12.98 3.61
CA ASN A 107 -23.15 -13.88 4.41
C ASN A 107 -22.40 -15.15 4.86
N HIS A 108 -21.15 -15.32 4.43
CA HIS A 108 -20.28 -16.47 4.71
C HIS A 108 -19.00 -16.02 5.42
N LEU A 109 -19.07 -15.93 6.75
CA LEU A 109 -17.99 -15.43 7.61
C LEU A 109 -16.65 -16.13 7.38
N GLU A 110 -16.66 -17.45 7.18
CA GLU A 110 -15.43 -18.25 6.99
C GLU A 110 -14.70 -17.94 5.68
N MET A 111 -15.44 -17.63 4.60
CA MET A 111 -14.82 -17.20 3.35
C MET A 111 -14.24 -15.80 3.46
N ALA A 112 -14.92 -14.88 4.16
CA ALA A 112 -14.38 -13.55 4.40
C ALA A 112 -13.12 -13.59 5.28
N LYS A 113 -13.09 -14.39 6.34
CA LYS A 113 -11.87 -14.59 7.16
C LYS A 113 -10.70 -15.07 6.32
N THR A 114 -10.92 -16.11 5.51
CA THR A 114 -9.88 -16.65 4.61
C THR A 114 -9.39 -15.58 3.64
N PHE A 115 -10.31 -14.83 3.03
CA PHE A 115 -9.96 -13.72 2.13
C PHE A 115 -9.13 -12.63 2.82
N VAL A 116 -9.49 -12.24 4.05
CA VAL A 116 -8.74 -11.25 4.84
C VAL A 116 -7.32 -11.73 5.11
N ILE A 117 -7.16 -12.98 5.58
CA ILE A 117 -5.85 -13.56 5.88
C ILE A 117 -4.97 -13.58 4.62
N VAL A 118 -5.50 -14.11 3.51
CA VAL A 118 -4.76 -14.19 2.24
C VAL A 118 -4.40 -12.80 1.74
N SER A 119 -5.32 -11.84 1.82
CA SER A 119 -5.08 -10.46 1.38
C SER A 119 -4.00 -9.78 2.21
N TYR A 120 -3.99 -9.97 3.53
CA TYR A 120 -2.99 -9.42 4.43
C TYR A 120 -1.61 -10.03 4.17
N VAL A 121 -1.53 -11.36 4.04
CA VAL A 121 -0.27 -12.05 3.75
C VAL A 121 0.29 -11.62 2.40
N ALA A 122 -0.54 -11.61 1.35
CA ALA A 122 -0.14 -11.19 0.02
C ALA A 122 0.32 -9.72 -0.01
N SER A 123 -0.42 -8.83 0.65
CA SER A 123 -0.07 -7.41 0.68
C SER A 123 1.19 -7.15 1.50
N SER A 124 1.40 -7.87 2.61
CA SER A 124 2.64 -7.82 3.40
C SER A 124 3.84 -8.27 2.58
N PHE A 125 3.68 -9.38 1.84
CA PHE A 125 4.74 -9.93 1.00
C PHE A 125 5.11 -9.00 -0.14
N LEU A 126 4.11 -8.50 -0.89
CA LEU A 126 4.31 -7.53 -1.97
C LEU A 126 4.92 -6.22 -1.45
N GLY A 127 4.38 -5.70 -0.34
CA GLY A 127 4.91 -4.52 0.32
C GLY A 127 6.37 -4.71 0.75
N GLY A 128 6.71 -5.87 1.30
CA GLY A 128 8.07 -6.23 1.68
C GLY A 128 9.04 -6.28 0.48
N ILE A 129 8.63 -6.85 -0.65
CA ILE A 129 9.42 -6.85 -1.90
C ILE A 129 9.66 -5.41 -2.37
N ILE A 130 8.60 -4.61 -2.45
CA ILE A 130 8.68 -3.21 -2.90
C ILE A 130 9.61 -2.41 -1.98
N GLY A 131 9.45 -2.55 -0.66
CA GLY A 131 10.31 -1.90 0.33
C GLY A 131 11.77 -2.34 0.25
N THR A 132 12.03 -3.61 -0.05
CA THR A 132 13.38 -4.15 -0.28
C THR A 132 14.03 -3.49 -1.49
N LEU A 133 13.31 -3.38 -2.60
CA LEU A 133 13.78 -2.73 -3.81
C LEU A 133 14.11 -1.25 -3.55
N PHE A 134 13.20 -0.53 -2.88
CA PHE A 134 13.42 0.88 -2.56
C PHE A 134 14.59 1.09 -1.60
N ALA A 135 14.76 0.26 -0.57
CA ALA A 135 15.91 0.38 0.32
C ALA A 135 17.23 0.02 -0.36
N THR A 136 17.23 -0.95 -1.29
CA THR A 136 18.42 -1.30 -2.07
C THR A 136 18.86 -0.15 -2.97
N VAL A 137 17.91 0.49 -3.65
CA VAL A 137 18.17 1.67 -4.48
C VAL A 137 18.53 2.87 -3.60
N GLY A 138 17.80 3.10 -2.50
CA GLY A 138 18.01 4.17 -1.53
C GLY A 138 19.43 4.15 -1.00
N ARG A 139 19.90 3.04 -0.44
CA ARG A 139 21.29 2.90 0.09
C ARG A 139 22.39 3.21 -0.91
N LYS A 140 22.12 3.11 -2.22
CA LYS A 140 23.12 3.31 -3.26
C LYS A 140 23.16 4.76 -3.75
N TYR A 141 22.07 5.51 -3.60
CA TYR A 141 21.89 6.80 -4.27
C TYR A 141 21.49 7.95 -3.35
N GLU A 142 21.02 7.66 -2.15
CA GLU A 142 20.90 8.54 -0.99
C GLU A 142 21.96 8.13 0.05
#